data_AF-A0A9P7BIP4-F1
#
_entry.id   AF-A0A9P7BIP4-F1
#
_cell.length_a   1.000
_cell.length_b   1.000
_cell.length_c   1.000
_cell.angle_alpha   90.00
_cell.angle_beta   90.00
_cell.angle_gamma   90.00
#
_symmetry.space_group_name_H-M   'P 1'
#
loop_
_entity.id
_entity.type
_entity.pdbx_description
1 polymer ?
#
loop_
_entity_poly.entity_id
_entity_poly.type
_entity_poly.pdbx_seq_one_letter_code
_entity_poly.pdbx_strand_id
1 'polypeptide(L)' 'MHSELPGYAELHCLSAFSFQRGASIAEELFARAAGQGYRALAITDECSLAGIVRAWQAAKTHGVALIVGAEFQVDY' A
#
# COMPACT_ATOMS: atom_id res chain seq x y z
N MET A 1 18.70 19.60 -2.98
CA MET A 1 18.35 19.28 -1.59
C MET A 1 18.25 17.76 -1.49
N HIS A 2 19.31 17.10 -1.03
CA HIS A 2 19.21 15.70 -0.65
C HIS A 2 18.58 15.68 0.74
N SER A 3 17.40 15.06 0.86
CA SER A 3 16.85 14.72 2.17
C SER A 3 17.85 13.78 2.86
N GLU A 4 18.28 14.12 4.07
CA GLU A 4 19.26 13.32 4.84
C GLU A 4 18.71 11.96 5.27
N LEU A 5 17.41 11.74 5.14
CA LEU A 5 16.75 10.48 5.48
C LEU A 5 16.68 9.54 4.25
N PRO A 6 16.89 8.23 4.45
CA PRO A 6 16.67 7.25 3.39
C PRO A 6 15.22 7.30 2.89
N GLY A 7 15.00 6.86 1.64
CA GLY A 7 13.66 6.82 1.05
C GLY A 7 12.69 6.00 1.89
N TYR A 8 11.49 6.51 2.10
CA TYR A 8 10.46 5.85 2.91
C TYR A 8 9.67 4.83 2.10
N ALA A 9 9.33 3.71 2.73
CA ALA A 9 8.38 2.74 2.22
C ALA A 9 7.43 2.32 3.34
N GLU A 10 6.13 2.38 3.09
CA GLU A 10 5.13 1.85 4.01
C GLU A 10 5.00 0.35 3.77
N LEU A 11 5.23 -0.47 4.81
CA LEU A 11 5.23 -1.93 4.70
C LEU A 11 3.95 -2.56 5.26
N HIS A 12 3.09 -1.75 5.87
CA HIS A 12 1.83 -2.19 6.41
C HIS A 12 0.73 -1.17 6.08
N CYS A 13 -0.14 -1.52 5.13
CA CYS A 13 -1.21 -0.64 4.70
C CYS A 13 -2.45 -1.46 4.31
N LEU A 14 -3.58 -1.09 4.90
CA LEU A 14 -4.87 -1.71 4.63
C LEU A 14 -5.63 -0.87 3.60
N SER A 15 -6.16 -1.55 2.59
CA SER A 15 -7.06 -0.95 1.62
C SER A 15 -8.52 -1.22 1.99
N ALA A 16 -9.46 -0.60 1.28
CA ALA A 16 -10.90 -0.84 1.42
C ALA A 16 -11.34 -2.31 1.20
N PHE A 17 -10.42 -3.19 0.77
CA PHE A 17 -10.66 -4.63 0.72
C PHE A 17 -10.48 -5.33 2.07
N SER A 18 -9.89 -4.67 3.06
CA SER A 18 -9.95 -5.06 4.47
C SER A 18 -11.24 -4.52 5.10
N PHE A 19 -12.29 -5.35 5.09
CA PHE A 19 -13.62 -4.94 5.56
C PHE A 19 -13.57 -4.36 6.98
N GLN A 20 -14.22 -3.21 7.17
CA GLN A 20 -14.30 -2.49 8.46
C GLN A 20 -12.96 -2.01 9.03
N ARG A 21 -11.84 -2.17 8.31
CA ARG A 21 -10.51 -1.75 8.75
C ARG A 21 -9.80 -0.80 7.79
N GLY A 22 -10.00 -0.96 6.49
CA GLY A 22 -9.50 -0.02 5.49
C GLY A 22 -10.62 0.85 4.92
N ALA A 23 -10.34 2.14 4.76
CA ALA A 23 -11.28 3.10 4.20
C ALA A 23 -10.94 3.50 2.75
N SER A 24 -9.65 3.60 2.44
CA SER A 24 -9.18 4.08 1.14
C SER A 24 -8.98 2.95 0.14
N ILE A 25 -9.36 3.20 -1.11
CA ILE A 25 -9.04 2.30 -2.23
C ILE A 25 -7.57 2.46 -2.63
N ALA A 26 -7.03 1.45 -3.33
CA ALA A 26 -5.63 1.46 -3.74
C ALA A 26 -5.25 2.73 -4.53
N GLU A 27 -6.12 3.22 -5.42
CA GLU A 27 -5.86 4.43 -6.20
C GLU A 27 -5.54 5.65 -5.32
N GLU A 28 -6.33 5.88 -4.27
CA GLU A 28 -6.14 6.99 -3.34
C GLU A 28 -4.85 6.82 -2.52
N LEU A 29 -4.58 5.59 -2.07
CA LEU A 29 -3.37 5.26 -1.31
C LEU A 29 -2.10 5.51 -2.12
N PHE A 30 -2.08 5.07 -3.38
CA PHE A 30 -0.94 5.25 -4.28
C PHE A 30 -0.76 6.71 -4.70
N ALA A 31 -1.85 7.44 -4.98
CA ALA A 31 -1.80 8.88 -5.24
C ALA A 31 -1.20 9.64 -4.03
N ARG A 32 -1.62 9.28 -2.82
CA ARG A 32 -1.12 9.88 -1.58
C ARG A 32 0.35 9.53 -1.34
N ALA A 33 0.77 8.30 -1.60
CA ALA A 33 2.16 7.86 -1.48
C ALA A 33 3.07 8.62 -2.45
N ALA A 34 2.63 8.80 -3.69
CA ALA A 34 3.35 9.60 -4.69
C ALA A 34 3.48 11.06 -4.26
N GLY A 35 2.39 11.67 -3.79
CA GLY A 35 2.40 13.05 -3.29
C GLY A 35 3.32 13.28 -2.08
N GLN A 36 3.63 12.23 -1.32
CA GLN A 36 4.55 12.26 -0.18
C GLN A 36 5.97 11.78 -0.52
N GLY A 37 6.24 11.41 -1.78
CA GLY A 37 7.57 10.96 -2.22
C GLY A 37 7.97 9.57 -1.72
N TYR A 38 7.01 8.68 -1.49
CA TYR A 38 7.30 7.31 -1.06
C TYR A 38 8.02 6.55 -2.16
N ARG A 39 9.00 5.73 -1.76
CA ARG A 39 9.71 4.84 -2.68
C ARG A 39 8.88 3.60 -3.02
N ALA A 40 8.13 3.09 -2.04
CA ALA A 40 7.27 1.93 -2.19
C ALA A 40 6.08 1.99 -1.22
N LEU A 41 5.04 1.23 -1.54
CA LEU A 41 3.87 1.04 -0.71
C LEU A 41 3.48 -0.45 -0.76
N ALA A 42 3.40 -1.07 0.42
CA ALA A 42 2.82 -2.39 0.55
C ALA A 42 1.29 -2.30 0.65
N ILE A 43 0.58 -3.26 0.07
CA ILE A 43 -0.83 -3.52 0.41
C ILE A 43 -0.85 -4.84 1.16
N THR A 44 -1.37 -4.82 2.38
CA THR A 44 -1.35 -5.95 3.33
C THR A 44 -2.74 -6.19 3.89
N ASP A 45 -3.73 -6.36 3.01
CA ASP A 45 -5.11 -6.54 3.41
C ASP A 45 -5.32 -7.76 4.32
N GLU A 46 -6.33 -7.70 5.19
CA GLU A 46 -6.65 -8.76 6.15
C GLU A 46 -7.04 -10.04 5.42
N CYS A 47 -6.20 -11.08 5.57
CA CYS A 47 -6.40 -12.41 5.02
C CYS A 47 -6.76 -12.44 3.52
N SER A 48 -6.33 -11.43 2.73
CA SER A 48 -6.83 -11.24 1.38
C SER A 48 -5.81 -10.60 0.43
N LEU A 49 -5.93 -10.95 -0.84
CA LEU A 49 -5.24 -10.30 -1.98
C LEU A 49 -6.25 -9.83 -3.04
N ALA A 50 -7.55 -9.74 -2.71
CA ALA A 50 -8.62 -9.47 -3.66
C ALA A 50 -8.44 -8.14 -4.42
N GLY A 51 -7.82 -7.15 -3.78
CA GLY A 51 -7.55 -5.83 -4.36
C GLY A 51 -6.26 -5.73 -5.17
N ILE A 52 -5.42 -6.77 -5.25
CA ILE A 52 -4.02 -6.59 -5.66
C ILE A 52 -3.83 -6.19 -7.12
N VAL A 53 -4.72 -6.60 -8.02
CA VAL A 53 -4.67 -6.16 -9.43
C VAL A 53 -4.93 -4.66 -9.54
N ARG A 54 -5.85 -4.13 -8.72
CA ARG A 54 -6.13 -2.68 -8.67
C ARG A 54 -4.96 -1.93 -8.07
N ALA A 55 -4.32 -2.49 -7.05
CA ALA A 55 -3.09 -1.94 -6.48
C ALA A 55 -1.94 -1.92 -7.50
N TRP A 56 -1.79 -2.97 -8.30
CA TRP A 56 -0.79 -3.02 -9.37
C TRP A 56 -1.03 -1.95 -10.45
N GLN A 57 -2.30 -1.74 -10.84
CA GLN A 57 -2.67 -0.67 -11.76
C GLN A 57 -2.32 0.70 -11.18
N ALA A 58 -2.73 0.98 -9.95
CA ALA A 58 -2.46 2.24 -9.26
C ALA A 58 -0.95 2.51 -9.10
N ALA A 59 -0.19 1.49 -8.70
CA ALA A 59 1.27 1.55 -8.60
C ALA A 59 1.93 1.98 -9.92
N LYS A 60 1.47 1.41 -11.03
CA LYS A 60 1.96 1.76 -12.37
C LYS A 60 1.57 3.18 -12.77
N THR A 61 0.36 3.61 -12.44
CA THR A 61 -0.14 4.97 -12.71
C THR A 61 0.66 6.03 -11.95
N HIS A 62 0.95 5.79 -10.66
CA HIS A 62 1.56 6.78 -9.76
C HIS A 62 3.07 6.66 -9.62
N GLY A 63 3.69 5.64 -10.22
CA GLY A 63 5.14 5.45 -10.21
C GLY A 63 5.72 5.06 -8.84
N VAL A 64 4.89 4.55 -7.92
CA VAL A 64 5.32 4.06 -6.61
C VAL A 64 5.39 2.54 -6.67
N ALA A 65 6.49 1.95 -6.20
CA ALA A 65 6.66 0.49 -6.24
C ALA A 65 5.65 -0.21 -5.32
N LEU A 66 4.91 -1.17 -5.85
CA LEU A 66 4.02 -2.03 -5.05
C LEU A 66 4.81 -3.14 -4.37
N ILE A 67 4.56 -3.34 -3.08
CA ILE A 67 4.95 -4.54 -2.33
C ILE A 67 3.68 -5.35 -2.04
N VAL A 68 3.65 -6.63 -2.41
CA VAL A 68 2.47 -7.48 -2.22
C VAL A 68 2.59 -8.19 -0.87
N GLY A 69 1.56 -8.09 -0.03
CA GLY A 69 1.48 -8.81 1.23
C GLY A 69 0.03 -9.02 1.69
N ALA A 70 -0.13 -9.67 2.85
CA ALA A 70 -1.41 -9.84 3.53
C ALA A 70 -1.13 -9.93 5.04
N GLU A 71 -2.07 -9.44 5.85
CA GLU A 71 -2.01 -9.54 7.31
C GLU A 71 -2.82 -10.75 7.79
N PHE A 72 -2.29 -11.50 8.77
CA PHE A 72 -2.98 -12.62 9.42
C PHE A 72 -2.88 -12.49 10.94
N GLN A 73 -4.00 -12.72 11.63
CA GLN A 73 -4.02 -13.00 13.06
C GLN A 73 -3.77 -14.50 13.28
N VAL A 74 -2.92 -14.85 14.24
CA VAL A 74 -2.54 -16.24 14.54
C VAL A 74 -2.87 -16.50 16.01
N ASP A 75 -3.68 -17.52 16.27
CA ASP A 75 -3.97 -17.99 17.62
C ASP A 75 -2.75 -18.77 18.16
N TYR A 76 -2.31 -18.43 19.37
CA TYR A 76 -1.17 -19.07 20.06
C TYR A 76 -1.64 -19.94 21.24
#